data_AF-A0A7S1BQ43-F1
#
_entry.id   AF-A0A7S1BQ43-F1
#
_cell.length_a   1.000
_cell.length_b   1.000
_cell.length_c   1.000
_cell.angle_alpha   90.00
_cell.angle_beta   90.00
_cell.angle_gamma   90.00
#
_symmetry.space_group_name_H-M   'P 1'
#
loop_
_entity.id
_entity.type
_entity.pdbx_description
1 polymer ?
#
loop_
_entity_poly.entity_id
_entity_poly.type
_entity_poly.pdbx_seq_one_letter_code
_entity_poly.pdbx_strand_id
1 'polypeptide(L)'
;PVHLNETGRVYGRSVFHSSLGNFGYASVYKVPYLYKIDLSTREVVEKFPIPLSTGSYDMAYSPVNKHIYLRARVCCTCGTPEADVESCGYSGPSIVDVVTGPNKGFSGNGTCSNACEGSPADIGVWEFDTVSSTFLGSHNINPKFGFGADP
;
A
#
# COMPACT_ATOMS: atom_id res chain seq x y z
N PRO A 1 1.19 -23.35 5.50
CA PRO A 1 0.44 -22.15 5.11
C PRO A 1 0.70 -21.08 6.16
N VAL A 2 1.02 -19.84 5.77
CA VAL A 2 1.25 -18.74 6.72
C VAL A 2 -0.06 -18.01 6.93
N HIS A 3 -0.50 -17.89 8.18
CA HIS A 3 -1.75 -17.21 8.53
C HIS A 3 -1.44 -15.79 8.98
N LEU A 4 -1.92 -14.79 8.24
CA LEU A 4 -1.72 -13.37 8.56
C LEU A 4 -2.81 -12.79 9.49
N ASN A 5 -3.85 -13.59 9.81
CA ASN A 5 -4.94 -13.25 10.75
C ASN A 5 -5.63 -11.90 10.49
N GLU A 6 -5.93 -11.63 9.21
CA GLU A 6 -6.61 -10.40 8.80
C GLU A 6 -8.11 -10.64 8.58
N THR A 7 -8.96 -9.64 8.92
CA THR A 7 -10.42 -9.72 8.81
C THR A 7 -10.93 -9.06 7.52
N GLY A 8 -11.99 -9.62 6.91
CA GLY A 8 -12.63 -9.09 5.70
C GLY A 8 -12.19 -9.74 4.38
N ARG A 9 -12.42 -9.08 3.24
CA ARG A 9 -12.01 -9.57 1.91
C ARG A 9 -10.51 -9.33 1.72
N VAL A 10 -9.71 -10.21 2.32
CA VAL A 10 -8.25 -10.15 2.24
C VAL A 10 -7.71 -10.97 1.10
N TYR A 11 -7.10 -10.25 0.17
CA TYR A 11 -6.26 -10.80 -0.88
C TYR A 11 -4.96 -9.99 -0.86
N GLY A 12 -3.87 -10.65 -1.22
CA GLY A 12 -2.54 -10.09 -1.09
C GLY A 12 -1.67 -10.54 -2.22
N ARG A 13 -0.47 -9.98 -2.26
CA ARG A 13 0.57 -10.43 -3.17
C ARG A 13 1.79 -10.78 -2.33
N SER A 14 2.49 -11.80 -2.79
CA SER A 14 3.73 -12.24 -2.18
C SER A 14 4.81 -12.31 -3.23
N VAL A 15 6.03 -12.07 -2.77
CA VAL A 15 7.24 -12.15 -3.56
C VAL A 15 8.16 -13.15 -2.89
N PHE A 16 8.61 -14.09 -3.72
CA PHE A 16 9.66 -15.03 -3.38
C PHE A 16 10.66 -15.00 -4.52
N HIS A 17 11.94 -14.91 -4.20
CA HIS A 17 13.01 -14.95 -5.18
C HIS A 17 14.25 -15.57 -4.55
N SER A 18 15.05 -16.29 -5.33
CA SER A 18 16.24 -16.98 -4.82
C SER A 18 17.26 -16.03 -4.17
N SER A 19 17.34 -14.78 -4.64
CA SER A 19 18.20 -13.73 -4.06
C SER A 19 17.73 -13.20 -2.71
N LEU A 20 16.51 -13.51 -2.27
CA LEU A 20 15.99 -13.19 -0.93
C LEU A 20 16.36 -14.27 0.11
N GLY A 21 16.99 -15.36 -0.33
CA GLY A 21 17.38 -16.47 0.53
C GLY A 21 16.16 -17.19 1.09
N ASN A 22 16.16 -17.37 2.42
CA ASN A 22 15.07 -18.07 3.13
C ASN A 22 13.88 -17.15 3.44
N PHE A 23 13.90 -15.89 3.01
CA PHE A 23 12.84 -14.94 3.28
C PHE A 23 11.94 -14.70 2.08
N GLY A 24 10.67 -14.55 2.35
CA GLY A 24 9.66 -14.03 1.43
C GLY A 24 9.04 -12.76 1.99
N TYR A 25 8.43 -11.98 1.10
CA TYR A 25 7.70 -10.78 1.51
C TYR A 25 6.26 -10.85 1.02
N ALA A 26 5.33 -10.34 1.81
CA ALA A 26 3.92 -10.31 1.45
C ALA A 26 3.27 -8.98 1.87
N SER A 27 2.33 -8.51 1.06
CA SER A 27 1.44 -7.40 1.39
C SER A 27 -0.01 -7.84 1.27
N VAL A 28 -0.87 -7.24 2.08
CA VAL A 28 -2.30 -7.57 2.12
C VAL A 28 -3.12 -6.33 1.87
N TYR A 29 -4.16 -6.48 1.05
CA TYR A 29 -5.09 -5.42 0.75
C TYR A 29 -5.74 -4.88 2.03
N LYS A 30 -5.81 -3.54 2.16
CA LYS A 30 -6.31 -2.80 3.34
C LYS A 30 -5.56 -3.02 4.65
N VAL A 31 -4.33 -3.53 4.58
CA VAL A 31 -3.45 -3.69 5.74
C VAL A 31 -2.17 -2.89 5.48
N PRO A 32 -1.85 -1.88 6.30
CA PRO A 32 -0.71 -0.98 6.07
C PRO A 32 0.63 -1.59 6.52
N TYR A 33 0.84 -2.89 6.25
CA TYR A 33 2.04 -3.61 6.64
C TYR A 33 2.62 -4.41 5.48
N LEU A 34 3.96 -4.39 5.38
CA LEU A 34 4.75 -5.34 4.62
C LEU A 34 5.24 -6.43 5.58
N TYR A 35 4.88 -7.68 5.29
CA TYR A 35 5.22 -8.85 6.08
C TYR A 35 6.49 -9.49 5.54
N LYS A 36 7.47 -9.72 6.42
CA LYS A 36 8.62 -10.59 6.15
C LYS A 36 8.37 -11.96 6.73
N ILE A 37 8.44 -12.97 5.88
CA ILE A 37 8.08 -14.34 6.16
C ILE A 37 9.34 -15.19 6.03
N ASP A 38 9.63 -16.01 7.02
CA ASP A 38 10.64 -17.05 6.89
C ASP A 38 10.00 -18.28 6.24
N LEU A 39 10.55 -18.71 5.11
CA LEU A 39 10.05 -19.82 4.31
C LEU A 39 10.36 -21.18 4.94
N SER A 40 11.36 -21.25 5.83
CA SER A 40 11.75 -22.46 6.53
C SER A 40 10.81 -22.76 7.70
N THR A 41 10.56 -21.77 8.56
CA THR A 41 9.68 -21.89 9.72
C THR A 41 8.20 -21.65 9.38
N ARG A 42 7.93 -20.97 8.27
CA ARG A 42 6.59 -20.56 7.81
C ARG A 42 5.92 -19.58 8.76
N GLU A 43 6.73 -18.71 9.37
CA GLU A 43 6.28 -17.70 10.32
C GLU A 43 6.58 -16.29 9.83
N VAL A 44 5.78 -15.32 10.30
CA VAL A 44 6.06 -13.90 10.11
C VAL A 44 7.16 -13.52 11.09
N VAL A 45 8.34 -13.19 10.55
CA VAL A 45 9.49 -12.74 11.36
C VAL A 45 9.30 -11.29 11.75
N GLU A 46 8.83 -10.48 10.81
CA GLU A 46 8.80 -9.03 10.98
C GLU A 46 7.66 -8.38 10.18
N LYS A 47 7.19 -7.24 10.69
CA LYS A 47 6.16 -6.41 10.05
C LYS A 47 6.68 -4.99 9.92
N PHE A 48 6.68 -4.46 8.70
CA PHE A 48 7.10 -3.10 8.43
C PHE A 48 5.87 -2.22 8.15
N PRO A 49 5.61 -1.16 8.94
CA PRO A 49 4.52 -0.24 8.65
C PRO A 49 4.82 0.53 7.36
N ILE A 50 3.90 0.48 6.40
CA ILE A 50 4.04 1.22 5.14
C ILE A 50 3.63 2.68 5.40
N PRO A 51 4.54 3.66 5.28
CA PRO A 51 4.24 5.03 5.69
C PRO A 51 3.08 5.64 4.91
N LEU A 52 2.22 6.38 5.62
CA LEU A 52 1.10 7.16 5.10
C LEU A 52 0.02 6.38 4.33
N SER A 53 0.10 5.04 4.29
CA SER A 53 -0.82 4.20 3.52
C SER A 53 -1.91 3.55 4.38
N THR A 54 -3.02 3.17 3.74
CA THR A 54 -4.04 2.28 4.34
C THR A 54 -3.83 0.82 3.93
N GLY A 55 -3.00 0.57 2.92
CA GLY A 55 -2.57 -0.78 2.56
C GLY A 55 -1.80 -0.83 1.26
N SER A 56 -1.36 -2.03 0.90
CA SER A 56 -0.72 -2.31 -0.39
C SER A 56 -1.22 -3.64 -0.92
N TYR A 57 -1.40 -3.73 -2.23
CA TYR A 57 -1.75 -4.98 -2.89
C TYR A 57 -0.74 -5.33 -3.99
N ASP A 58 -0.41 -4.35 -4.83
CA ASP A 58 0.52 -4.57 -5.93
C ASP A 58 1.95 -4.44 -5.43
N MET A 59 2.76 -5.47 -5.69
CA MET A 59 4.17 -5.47 -5.35
C MET A 59 5.00 -6.15 -6.45
N ALA A 60 6.20 -5.65 -6.64
CA ALA A 60 7.21 -6.20 -7.53
C ALA A 60 8.57 -6.19 -6.84
N TYR A 61 9.47 -7.09 -7.25
CA TYR A 61 10.81 -7.17 -6.69
C TYR A 61 11.84 -7.10 -7.79
N SER A 62 12.87 -6.29 -7.57
CA SER A 62 14.05 -6.21 -8.42
C SER A 62 15.15 -7.09 -7.82
N PRO A 63 15.53 -8.21 -8.45
CA PRO A 63 16.63 -9.04 -7.96
C PRO A 63 18.00 -8.37 -8.10
N VAL A 64 18.12 -7.37 -8.98
CA VAL A 64 19.36 -6.62 -9.20
C VAL A 64 19.59 -5.63 -8.07
N ASN A 65 18.58 -4.80 -7.76
CA ASN A 65 18.68 -3.80 -6.69
C ASN A 65 18.39 -4.39 -5.31
N LYS A 66 17.77 -5.58 -5.25
CA LYS A 66 17.24 -6.21 -4.04
C LYS A 66 16.17 -5.36 -3.34
N HIS A 67 15.43 -4.56 -4.11
CA HIS A 67 14.38 -3.71 -3.58
C HIS A 67 13.00 -4.26 -3.95
N ILE A 68 12.03 -4.04 -3.06
CA ILE A 68 10.62 -4.29 -3.28
C ILE A 68 9.95 -2.95 -3.57
N TYR A 69 9.22 -2.91 -4.67
CA TYR A 69 8.37 -1.80 -5.07
C TYR A 69 6.94 -2.18 -4.73
N LEU A 70 6.29 -1.41 -3.87
CA LEU A 70 4.94 -1.66 -3.40
C LEU A 70 4.03 -0.45 -3.61
N ARG A 71 2.88 -0.68 -4.23
CA ARG A 71 1.89 0.36 -4.49
C ARG A 71 1.15 0.68 -3.19
N ALA A 72 1.45 1.82 -2.59
CA ALA A 72 0.68 2.29 -1.45
C ALA A 72 -0.68 2.79 -1.91
N ARG A 73 -1.72 2.35 -1.20
CA ARG A 73 -3.09 2.81 -1.38
C ARG A 73 -3.48 3.68 -0.21
N VAL A 74 -4.25 4.73 -0.51
CA VAL A 74 -4.84 5.63 0.47
C VAL A 74 -6.36 5.46 0.48
N CYS A 75 -6.97 5.78 1.61
CA CYS A 75 -8.41 5.92 1.70
C CYS A 75 -8.79 7.41 1.59
N CYS A 76 -9.77 7.68 0.72
CA CYS A 76 -10.49 8.93 0.67
C CYS A 76 -11.88 8.70 1.32
N THR A 77 -12.22 9.43 2.40
CA THR A 77 -13.45 9.25 3.19
C THR A 77 -14.66 9.89 2.55
N CYS A 78 -15.77 9.15 2.50
CA CYS A 78 -17.05 9.63 1.99
C CYS A 78 -17.76 10.68 2.88
N GLY A 79 -17.08 11.19 3.92
CA GLY A 79 -17.59 12.25 4.79
C GLY A 79 -18.37 11.74 6.02
N THR A 80 -18.57 10.43 6.18
CA THR A 80 -19.11 9.82 7.41
C THR A 80 -18.40 8.50 7.75
N PRO A 81 -18.26 8.13 9.04
CA PRO A 81 -17.58 6.89 9.47
C PRO A 81 -18.25 5.61 8.94
N GLU A 82 -19.56 5.62 8.67
CA GLU A 82 -20.27 4.47 8.09
C GLU A 82 -20.11 4.37 6.56
N ALA A 83 -19.57 5.41 5.91
CA ALA A 83 -19.47 5.50 4.46
C ALA A 83 -18.06 5.19 3.92
N ASP A 84 -17.13 4.71 4.74
CA ASP A 84 -15.81 4.19 4.31
C ASP A 84 -15.93 2.81 3.60
N VAL A 85 -16.92 2.69 2.73
CA VAL A 85 -17.18 1.56 1.83
C VAL A 85 -16.39 1.72 0.51
N GLU A 86 -16.27 0.65 -0.27
CA GLU A 86 -15.48 0.59 -1.52
C GLU A 86 -15.96 1.58 -2.61
N SER A 87 -17.15 2.15 -2.46
CA SER A 87 -17.65 3.31 -3.20
C SER A 87 -18.61 4.12 -2.34
N CYS A 88 -18.58 5.46 -2.41
CA CYS A 88 -19.54 6.33 -1.74
C CYS A 88 -20.96 6.19 -2.34
N GLY A 89 -21.64 5.08 -2.04
CA GLY A 89 -23.02 4.84 -2.45
C GLY A 89 -23.25 4.77 -3.97
N TYR A 90 -24.50 4.44 -4.33
CA TYR A 90 -24.98 4.06 -5.67
C TYR A 90 -25.01 5.16 -6.74
N SER A 91 -24.47 6.36 -6.48
CA SER A 91 -24.65 7.54 -7.34
C SER A 91 -23.35 8.29 -7.60
N GLY A 92 -22.46 7.66 -8.37
CA GLY A 92 -21.31 8.33 -9.00
C GLY A 92 -20.19 8.77 -8.05
N PRO A 93 -19.11 9.33 -8.60
CA PRO A 93 -18.00 9.80 -7.78
C PRO A 93 -18.47 10.96 -6.90
N SER A 94 -18.51 10.74 -5.59
CA SER A 94 -18.78 11.78 -4.61
C SER A 94 -17.48 12.46 -4.21
N ILE A 95 -17.56 13.75 -3.87
CA ILE A 95 -16.43 14.50 -3.31
C ILE A 95 -16.19 13.96 -1.89
N VAL A 96 -14.96 13.49 -1.65
CA VAL A 96 -14.49 12.81 -0.44
C VAL A 96 -13.23 13.47 0.09
N ASP A 97 -13.07 13.47 1.40
CA ASP A 97 -11.87 14.01 2.04
C ASP A 97 -10.76 12.96 2.13
N VAL A 98 -9.53 13.33 1.86
CA VAL A 98 -8.39 12.43 2.02
C VAL A 98 -8.08 12.31 3.51
N VAL A 99 -8.21 11.11 4.09
CA VAL A 99 -7.96 10.86 5.53
C VAL A 99 -6.55 10.35 5.83
N THR A 100 -5.88 9.81 4.82
CA THR A 100 -4.55 9.19 4.89
C THR A 100 -3.72 9.61 3.68
N GLY A 101 -2.40 9.68 3.82
CA GLY A 101 -1.52 10.18 2.75
C GLY A 101 -0.99 11.61 2.99
N PRO A 102 -0.12 12.10 2.10
CA PRO A 102 0.53 13.41 2.20
C PRO A 102 -0.45 14.59 2.11
N ASN A 103 -1.65 14.38 1.55
CA ASN A 103 -2.67 15.42 1.36
C ASN A 103 -3.90 15.24 2.26
N LYS A 104 -3.69 14.82 3.51
CA LYS A 104 -4.76 14.72 4.49
C LYS A 104 -5.54 16.04 4.59
N GLY A 105 -6.86 16.00 4.36
CA GLY A 105 -7.76 17.16 4.37
C GLY A 105 -8.07 17.76 2.99
N PHE A 106 -7.57 17.19 1.90
CA PHE A 106 -7.97 17.57 0.54
C PHE A 106 -9.30 16.88 0.14
N SER A 107 -10.20 17.59 -0.53
CA SER A 107 -11.47 17.03 -1.03
C SER A 107 -11.43 16.79 -2.54
N GLY A 108 -11.77 15.58 -3.00
CA GLY A 108 -11.81 15.24 -4.43
C GLY A 108 -12.76 14.07 -4.71
N ASN A 109 -13.03 13.72 -5.97
CA ASN A 109 -13.82 12.52 -6.27
C ASN A 109 -13.15 11.28 -5.70
N GLY A 110 -13.86 10.39 -5.01
CA GLY A 110 -13.16 9.22 -4.50
C GLY A 110 -13.97 8.11 -3.89
N THR A 111 -13.23 7.03 -3.76
CA THR A 111 -13.60 5.78 -3.12
C THR A 111 -12.33 5.22 -2.47
N CYS A 112 -12.45 4.39 -1.44
CA CYS A 112 -11.27 3.74 -0.84
C CYS A 112 -10.55 2.90 -1.91
N SER A 113 -9.21 2.88 -1.91
CA SER A 113 -8.36 2.09 -2.84
C SER A 113 -8.04 2.79 -4.17
N ASN A 114 -8.29 2.13 -5.31
CA ASN A 114 -7.82 2.56 -6.62
C ASN A 114 -8.38 3.90 -7.09
N ALA A 115 -9.47 4.39 -6.51
CA ALA A 115 -10.07 5.64 -6.98
C ALA A 115 -9.27 6.88 -6.57
N CYS A 116 -8.37 6.77 -5.59
CA CYS A 116 -7.46 7.86 -5.23
C CYS A 116 -6.15 7.82 -6.06
N GLU A 117 -5.96 6.82 -6.94
CA GLU A 117 -4.77 6.70 -7.78
C GLU A 117 -4.72 7.79 -8.87
N GLY A 118 -3.54 8.40 -9.06
CA GLY A 118 -3.37 9.51 -10.01
C GLY A 118 -4.02 10.83 -9.57
N SER A 119 -4.57 10.89 -8.35
CA SER A 119 -5.03 12.13 -7.72
C SER A 119 -3.92 12.75 -6.84
N PRO A 120 -4.10 13.99 -6.36
CA PRO A 120 -3.21 14.59 -5.35
C PRO A 120 -2.99 13.72 -4.12
N ALA A 121 -3.96 12.87 -3.78
CA ALA A 121 -3.87 11.96 -2.63
C ALA A 121 -2.91 10.78 -2.86
N ASP A 122 -2.49 10.51 -4.09
CA ASP A 122 -1.68 9.35 -4.44
C ASP A 122 -0.24 9.50 -3.91
N ILE A 123 0.16 8.51 -3.11
CA ILE A 123 1.51 8.38 -2.56
C ILE A 123 2.48 7.85 -3.63
N GLY A 124 1.98 7.05 -4.57
CA GLY A 124 2.82 6.38 -5.55
C GLY A 124 3.21 4.96 -5.12
N VAL A 125 4.47 4.64 -5.38
CA VAL A 125 5.09 3.34 -5.12
C VAL A 125 6.17 3.53 -4.07
N TRP A 126 6.06 2.85 -2.95
CA TRP A 126 7.13 2.78 -1.97
C TRP A 126 8.22 1.83 -2.42
N GLU A 127 9.46 2.24 -2.20
CA GLU A 127 10.64 1.42 -2.37
C GLU A 127 11.15 0.96 -1.00
N PHE A 128 11.26 -0.36 -0.85
CA PHE A 128 11.75 -1.01 0.36
C PHE A 128 13.02 -1.79 0.04
N ASP A 129 14.11 -1.46 0.72
CA ASP A 129 15.36 -2.23 0.62
C ASP A 129 15.28 -3.49 1.49
N THR A 130 15.40 -4.66 0.88
CA THR A 130 15.35 -5.95 1.59
C THR A 130 16.64 -6.28 2.32
N VAL A 131 17.74 -5.58 2.03
CA VAL A 131 19.04 -5.78 2.70
C VAL A 131 19.08 -5.00 4.00
N SER A 132 18.82 -3.70 3.97
CA SER A 132 18.74 -2.87 5.18
C SER A 132 17.43 -3.03 5.95
N SER A 133 16.40 -3.61 5.32
CA SER A 133 15.03 -3.70 5.87
C SER A 133 14.41 -2.33 6.17
N THR A 134 14.60 -1.35 5.29
CA THR A 134 14.10 0.01 5.44
C THR A 134 13.37 0.52 4.20
N PHE A 135 12.35 1.35 4.40
CA PHE A 135 11.78 2.16 3.31
C PHE A 135 12.75 3.25 2.91
N LEU A 136 13.11 3.32 1.62
CA LEU A 136 14.03 4.30 1.08
C LEU A 136 13.32 5.58 0.66
N GLY A 137 12.14 5.45 0.05
CA GLY A 137 11.38 6.58 -0.48
C GLY A 137 10.15 6.15 -1.26
N SER A 138 9.33 7.12 -1.64
CA SER A 138 8.14 6.94 -2.48
C SER A 138 8.32 7.59 -3.84
N HIS A 139 7.90 6.88 -4.88
CA HIS A 139 8.00 7.28 -6.28
C HIS A 139 6.60 7.49 -6.84
N ASN A 140 6.27 8.71 -7.27
CA ASN A 140 4.94 9.00 -7.80
C ASN A 140 4.86 8.61 -9.27
N ILE A 141 3.71 8.05 -9.67
CA ILE A 141 3.45 7.67 -11.06
C ILE A 141 3.19 8.91 -11.93
N ASN A 142 2.72 10.02 -11.32
CA ASN A 142 2.46 11.24 -12.05
C ASN A 142 3.02 12.49 -11.34
N PRO A 143 4.14 13.06 -11.82
CA PRO A 143 4.75 14.25 -11.20
C PRO A 143 3.89 15.51 -11.33
N LYS A 144 2.83 15.52 -12.16
CA LYS A 144 1.93 16.67 -12.33
C LYS A 144 0.75 16.68 -11.36
N PHE A 145 0.40 15.53 -10.77
CA PHE A 145 -0.86 15.39 -10.01
C PHE A 145 -0.74 14.65 -8.69
N GLY A 146 0.41 14.09 -8.31
CA GLY A 146 0.60 13.43 -7.03
C GLY A 146 1.71 14.07 -6.19
N PHE A 147 1.41 14.45 -4.95
CA PHE A 147 2.36 15.06 -4.01
C PHE A 147 3.17 14.02 -3.19
N GLY A 148 3.06 12.74 -3.54
CA GLY A 148 3.77 11.63 -2.88
C GLY A 148 5.22 11.40 -3.31
N ALA A 149 5.78 12.21 -4.22
CA ALA A 149 7.22 12.17 -4.52
C ALA A 149 7.81 13.55 -4.31
N ASP A 150 8.80 13.62 -3.42
CA ASP A 150 9.81 14.65 -3.48
C ASP A 150 10.76 14.25 -4.64
N PRO A 151 10.92 15.07 -5.70
CA PRO A 151 11.89 14.81 -6.77
C PRO A 151 13.35 14.85 -6.29
#